data_AF-A0A941KBW1-F1
#
_entry.id   AF-A0A941KBW1-F1
#
_cell.length_a   1.000
_cell.length_b   1.000
_cell.length_c   1.000
_cell.angle_alpha   90.00
_cell.angle_beta   90.00
_cell.angle_gamma   90.00
#
_symmetry.space_group_name_H-M   'P 1'
#
loop_
_entity.id
_entity.type
_entity.pdbx_description
1 polymer ?
#
loop_
_entity_poly.entity_id
_entity_poly.type
_entity_poly.pdbx_seq_one_letter_code
_entity_poly.pdbx_strand_id
1 'polypeptide(L)' 'MKYGWRLLFIPLWAMCIAGAVLTAFLAAGWIGWQPFALAAVIGLLLGVPGGLWNTYKVRRDDPGWN' A
#
# COMPACT_ATOMS: atom_id res chain seq x y z
N MET A 1 13.48 8.08 14.58
CA MET A 1 13.04 6.67 14.54
C MET A 1 13.81 5.95 13.43
N LYS A 2 14.82 5.13 13.75
CA LYS A 2 15.77 4.56 12.76
C LYS A 2 15.11 3.70 11.64
N TYR A 3 13.90 3.18 11.86
CA TYR A 3 13.14 2.38 10.88
C TYR A 3 11.64 2.75 10.78
N GLY A 4 11.17 3.73 11.56
CA GLY A 4 9.75 3.91 11.87
C GLY A 4 8.85 4.24 10.66
N TRP A 5 9.35 5.04 9.73
CA TRP A 5 8.54 5.52 8.61
C TRP A 5 8.26 4.47 7.54
N ARG A 6 9.18 3.51 7.30
CA ARG A 6 8.94 2.39 6.38
C ARG A 6 7.80 1.51 6.87
N LEU A 7 7.76 1.29 8.18
CA LEU A 7 6.73 0.49 8.85
C LEU A 7 5.36 1.20 8.89
N LEU A 8 5.30 2.48 8.52
CA LEU A 8 4.04 3.22 8.37
C LEU A 8 3.65 3.31 6.89
N PHE A 9 4.55 3.76 6.01
CA PHE A 9 4.22 4.01 4.61
C PHE A 9 3.87 2.74 3.83
N ILE A 10 4.58 1.63 4.08
CA ILE A 10 4.35 0.37 3.37
C ILE A 10 2.96 -0.21 3.67
N PRO A 11 2.58 -0.48 4.94
CA PRO A 11 1.26 -1.01 5.22
C PRO A 11 0.14 -0.03 4.87
N LEU A 12 0.35 1.28 5.03
CA LEU A 12 -0.63 2.29 4.63
C LEU A 12 -0.92 2.21 3.12
N TRP A 13 0.13 2.21 2.28
CA TRP A 13 -0.03 2.05 0.83
C TRP A 13 -0.72 0.73 0.46
N ALA A 14 -0.29 -0.37 1.07
CA ALA A 14 -0.86 -1.68 0.81
C ALA A 14 -2.35 -1.75 1.15
N MET A 15 -2.76 -1.20 2.29
CA MET A 15 -4.17 -1.17 2.69
C MET A 15 -5.02 -0.23 1.85
N CYS A 16 -4.50 0.94 1.46
CA CYS A 16 -5.22 1.85 0.57
C CYS A 16 -5.48 1.20 -0.80
N ILE A 17 -4.47 0.57 -1.41
CA ILE A 17 -4.65 -0.10 -2.71
C ILE A 17 -5.57 -1.31 -2.57
N ALA A 18 -5.36 -2.16 -1.57
CA ALA A 18 -6.23 -3.31 -1.34
C ALA A 18 -7.69 -2.89 -1.14
N GLY A 19 -7.94 -1.84 -0.34
CA GLY A 19 -9.28 -1.31 -0.11
C GLY A 19 -9.93 -0.75 -1.38
N ALA A 20 -9.17 -0.01 -2.20
CA ALA A 20 -9.67 0.52 -3.47
C ALA A 20 -10.02 -0.59 -4.47
N VAL A 21 -9.14 -1.59 -4.62
CA VAL A 21 -9.33 -2.73 -5.53
C VAL A 21 -10.50 -3.59 -5.07
N LEU A 22 -10.60 -3.87 -3.77
CA LEU A 22 -11.71 -4.63 -3.21
C LEU A 22 -13.04 -3.90 -3.42
N THR A 23 -13.08 -2.59 -3.17
CA THR A 23 -14.26 -1.76 -3.44
C THR A 23 -14.67 -1.84 -4.90
N ALA A 24 -13.71 -1.77 -5.83
CA ALA A 24 -13.99 -1.90 -7.25
C ALA A 24 -14.57 -3.27 -7.64
N PHE A 25 -14.04 -4.36 -7.09
CA PHE A 25 -14.58 -5.70 -7.35
C PHE A 25 -16.00 -5.88 -6.82
N LEU A 26 -16.25 -5.43 -5.59
CA LEU A 26 -17.58 -5.51 -4.98
C LEU A 26 -18.59 -4.60 -5.71
N ALA A 27 -18.16 -3.41 -6.15
CA ALA A 27 -18.99 -2.50 -6.94
C ALA A 27 -19.34 -3.09 -8.32
N ALA A 28 -18.46 -3.92 -8.89
CA ALA A 28 -18.72 -4.66 -10.12
C ALA A 28 -19.63 -5.90 -9.91
N GLY A 29 -20.15 -6.11 -8.70
CA GLY A 29 -21.02 -7.25 -8.37
C GLY A 29 -20.27 -8.57 -8.18
N TRP A 30 -18.94 -8.55 -8.14
CA TRP A 30 -18.15 -9.77 -7.90
C TRP A 30 -18.13 -10.07 -6.40
N ILE A 31 -19.09 -10.88 -5.96
CA ILE A 31 -19.28 -11.22 -4.55
C ILE A 31 -18.78 -12.66 -4.32
N GLY A 32 -17.78 -12.82 -3.46
CA GLY A 32 -17.14 -14.09 -3.15
C GLY A 32 -15.86 -13.89 -2.35
N TRP A 33 -15.09 -14.95 -2.09
CA TRP A 33 -13.81 -14.85 -1.38
C TRP A 33 -12.64 -14.46 -2.30
N GLN A 34 -12.74 -14.76 -3.60
CA GLN A 34 -11.75 -14.44 -4.63
C GLN A 34 -11.38 -12.95 -4.72
N PRO A 35 -12.34 -11.99 -4.73
CA PRO A 35 -12.01 -10.56 -4.79
C PRO A 35 -11.19 -10.10 -3.58
N PHE A 36 -11.40 -10.66 -2.39
CA PHE A 36 -10.59 -10.35 -1.20
C PHE A 36 -9.16 -10.86 -1.36
N ALA A 37 -8.99 -12.11 -1.82
CA ALA A 37 -7.67 -12.68 -2.05
C ALA A 37 -6.89 -11.91 -3.13
N LEU A 38 -7.54 -11.60 -4.26
CA LEU A 38 -6.92 -10.82 -5.34
C LEU A 38 -6.62 -9.39 -4.91
N ALA A 39 -7.51 -8.71 -4.19
CA ALA A 39 -7.27 -7.37 -3.68
C ALA A 39 -6.10 -7.33 -2.70
N ALA A 40 -5.95 -8.34 -1.84
CA ALA A 40 -4.80 -8.44 -0.94
C ALA A 40 -3.49 -8.64 -1.70
N VAL A 41 -3.47 -9.51 -2.72
CA VAL A 41 -2.30 -9.72 -3.57
C VAL A 41 -1.94 -8.45 -4.33
N ILE A 42 -2.91 -7.78 -4.96
CA ILE A 42 -2.68 -6.53 -5.70
C ILE A 42 -2.21 -5.42 -4.75
N GLY A 43 -2.81 -5.32 -3.56
CA GLY A 43 -2.42 -4.38 -2.52
C GLY A 43 -0.97 -4.57 -2.07
N LEU A 44 -0.50 -5.82 -1.92
CA LEU A 44 0.90 -6.09 -1.61
C LEU A 44 1.83 -5.79 -2.80
N LEU A 45 1.47 -6.26 -4.00
CA LEU A 45 2.32 -6.10 -5.19
C LEU A 45 2.52 -4.63 -5.59
N LEU A 46 1.50 -3.78 -5.42
CA LEU A 46 1.57 -2.36 -5.77
C LEU A 46 1.87 -1.47 -4.56
N GLY A 47 1.34 -1.82 -3.38
CA GLY A 47 1.47 -1.01 -2.19
C GLY A 47 2.86 -1.08 -1.55
N VAL A 48 3.53 -2.23 -1.60
CA VAL A 48 4.91 -2.36 -1.12
C VAL A 48 5.89 -1.49 -1.91
N PRO A 49 5.95 -1.55 -3.26
CA PRO A 49 6.82 -0.66 -4.03
C PRO A 49 6.40 0.81 -3.89
N GLY A 50 5.10 1.12 -3.82
CA GLY A 50 4.61 2.49 -3.59
C GLY A 50 5.07 3.07 -2.25
N GLY A 51 4.95 2.30 -1.16
CA GLY A 51 5.42 2.70 0.17
C GLY A 51 6.94 2.85 0.27
N LEU A 52 7.69 1.97 -0.41
CA LEU A 52 9.16 2.07 -0.50
C LEU A 52 9.59 3.31 -1.27
N TRP A 53 8.99 3.57 -2.43
CA TRP A 53 9.27 4.75 -3.24
C TRP A 53 8.96 6.04 -2.49
N ASN A 54 7.83 6.09 -1.78
CA ASN A 54 7.45 7.26 -1.01
C ASN A 54 8.42 7.51 0.15
N THR A 55 8.84 6.44 0.84
CA THR A 55 9.87 6.56 1.90
C THR A 55 11.19 7.07 1.32
N TYR A 56 11.58 6.60 0.13
CA TYR A 56 12.79 7.07 -0.55
C TYR A 56 12.70 8.55 -0.93
N LYS A 57 11.57 8.99 -1.50
CA LYS A 57 11.35 10.40 -1.86
C LYS A 57 11.41 11.31 -0.63
N VAL A 58 10.68 10.98 0.42
CA VAL A 58 10.66 11.80 1.65
C VAL A 58 12.06 11.90 2.25
N ARG A 59 12.83 10.81 2.28
CA ARG A 59 14.22 10.82 2.77
C ARG A 59 15.17 11.64 1.89
N ARG A 60 14.90 11.76 0.58
CA ARG A 60 15.72 12.54 -0.35
C ARG A 60 15.49 14.04 -0.18
N ASP A 61 14.25 14.43 0.08
CA ASP A 61 13.85 15.84 0.10
C ASP A 61 13.93 16.48 1.51
N ASP A 62 14.26 15.70 2.54
CA ASP A 62 14.38 16.17 3.93
C ASP A 62 15.84 16.15 4.46
N PRO A 63 16.55 17.29 4.47
CA PRO A 63 17.96 17.37 4.90
C PRO A 63 18.18 17.12 6.40
N GLY A 64 17.11 17.05 7.21
CA GLY A 64 17.16 16.69 8.63
C GLY A 64 17.04 15.18 8.91
N TRP A 65 16.92 14.36 7.86
CA TRP A 65 16.69 12.92 7.97
C TRP A 65 17.98 12.15 8.33
N ASN A 66 18.37 12.21 9.61
CA ASN A 66 19.41 11.34 10.21
C ASN A 66 18.91 9.91 10.47
#